data_AF-J0L9A5-F1
#
_entry.id   AF-J0L9A5-F1
#
_cell.length_a   1.000
_cell.length_b   1.000
_cell.length_c   1.000
_cell.angle_alpha   90.00
_cell.angle_beta   90.00
_cell.angle_gamma   90.00
#
_symmetry.space_group_name_H-M   'P 1'
#
loop_
_entity.id
_entity.type
_entity.pdbx_description
1 polymer ?
#
loop_
_entity_poly.entity_id
_entity_poly.type
_entity_poly.pdbx_seq_one_letter_code
_entity_poly.pdbx_strand_id
1 'polypeptide(L)' 'MTADITDIKAIIYTDKTFSLQENNVYTVKTSKRVTKNSLKEVFKKYFDVTPVRVNSLNQKGKVKRFRGRVGKQV' A
#
# COMPACT_ATOMS: atom_id res chain seq x y z
N MET A 1 2.20 -2.60 -18.08
CA MET A 1 0.85 -2.72 -17.47
C MET A 1 0.54 -1.40 -16.79
N THR A 2 -0.45 -0.67 -17.29
CA THR A 2 -0.87 0.62 -16.73
C THR A 2 -1.49 0.39 -15.36
N ALA A 3 -1.07 1.17 -14.36
CA ALA A 3 -1.71 1.10 -13.04
C ALA A 3 -3.05 1.80 -13.10
N ASP A 4 -4.03 1.23 -12.41
CA ASP A 4 -5.40 1.74 -12.37
C ASP A 4 -5.85 1.96 -10.93
N ILE A 5 -6.98 2.64 -10.71
CA ILE A 5 -7.50 2.90 -9.37
C ILE A 5 -7.68 1.61 -8.55
N THR A 6 -8.00 0.51 -9.21
CA THR A 6 -8.16 -0.83 -8.63
C THR A 6 -6.88 -1.39 -7.98
N ASP A 7 -5.71 -0.81 -8.27
CA ASP A 7 -4.45 -1.21 -7.68
C ASP A 7 -4.24 -0.73 -6.24
N ILE A 8 -4.98 0.31 -5.81
CA ILE A 8 -5.01 0.77 -4.43
C ILE A 8 -6.07 -0.04 -3.69
N LYS A 9 -5.65 -0.90 -2.77
CA LYS A 9 -6.52 -1.87 -2.10
C LYS A 9 -7.15 -1.32 -0.82
N ALA A 10 -6.38 -0.58 -0.04
CA ALA A 10 -6.83 -0.02 1.24
C ALA A 10 -5.86 1.05 1.75
N ILE A 11 -6.35 1.94 2.61
CA ILE A 11 -5.50 2.78 3.48
C ILE A 11 -5.18 1.96 4.73
N ILE A 12 -3.93 2.05 5.21
CA ILE A 12 -3.50 1.34 6.42
C ILE A 12 -3.69 2.25 7.63
N TYR A 13 -4.41 1.75 8.64
CA TYR A 13 -4.60 2.42 9.92
C TYR A 13 -3.98 1.61 11.06
N THR A 14 -3.01 2.20 11.73
CA THR A 14 -2.29 1.74 12.93
C THR A 14 -1.77 2.98 13.66
N ASP A 15 -1.34 2.87 14.91
CA ASP A 15 -0.82 4.04 15.66
C ASP A 15 0.33 4.74 14.93
N LYS A 16 1.20 3.95 14.27
CA LYS A 16 2.31 4.49 13.47
C LYS A 16 1.84 5.25 12.23
N THR A 17 0.74 4.83 11.59
CA THR A 17 0.24 5.57 10.43
C THR A 17 -0.49 6.83 10.84
N PHE A 18 -1.10 6.86 12.03
CA PHE A 18 -1.68 8.08 12.59
C PHE A 18 -0.62 9.16 12.83
N SER A 19 0.50 8.84 13.48
CA SER A 19 1.59 9.81 13.68
C SER A 19 2.23 10.28 12.37
N LEU A 20 2.24 9.45 11.33
CA LEU A 20 2.66 9.84 9.99
C LEU A 20 1.64 10.76 9.31
N GLN A 21 0.34 10.57 9.55
CA GLN A 21 -0.72 11.38 8.96
C GLN A 21 -0.69 12.82 9.48
N GLU A 22 -0.31 13.05 10.74
CA GLU A 22 -0.04 14.39 11.29
C GLU A 22 1.03 15.14 10.49
N ASN A 23 1.96 14.40 9.89
CA ASN A 23 3.02 14.91 9.01
C ASN A 23 2.62 14.88 7.52
N ASN A 24 1.32 14.76 7.20
CA ASN A 24 0.79 14.62 5.84
C ASN A 24 1.33 13.41 5.05
N VAL A 25 1.76 12.35 5.75
CA VAL A 25 2.25 11.12 5.14
C VAL A 25 1.18 10.03 5.23
N TYR A 26 0.66 9.63 4.08
CA TYR A 26 -0.34 8.58 3.97
C TYR A 26 0.28 7.23 3.59
N THR A 27 -0.25 6.16 4.17
CA THR A 27 0.20 4.78 3.89
C THR A 27 -0.92 3.98 3.25
N VAL A 28 -0.65 3.43 2.07
CA VAL A 28 -1.63 2.63 1.30
C VAL A 28 -1.12 1.23 1.05
N LYS A 29 -2.04 0.26 1.07
CA LYS A 29 -1.83 -1.10 0.62
C LYS A 29 -2.14 -1.18 -0.87
N THR A 30 -1.19 -1.66 -1.65
CA THR A 30 -1.29 -1.72 -3.11
C THR A 30 -1.15 -3.14 -3.63
N SER A 31 -1.43 -3.33 -4.93
CA SER A 31 -1.05 -4.55 -5.65
C SER A 31 0.47 -4.66 -5.81
N LYS A 32 1.01 -5.88 -5.74
CA LYS A 32 2.46 -6.15 -5.81
C LYS A 32 3.11 -5.76 -7.15
N ARG A 33 2.31 -5.61 -8.19
CA ARG A 33 2.75 -5.24 -9.54
C ARG A 33 3.01 -3.74 -9.73
N VAL A 34 2.60 -2.92 -8.76
CA VAL A 34 2.61 -1.46 -8.89
C VAL A 34 4.00 -0.91 -8.64
N THR A 35 4.45 -0.04 -9.55
CA THR A 35 5.71 0.69 -9.40
C THR A 35 5.49 2.05 -8.74
N LYS A 36 6.55 2.66 -8.20
CA LYS A 36 6.46 3.99 -7.57
C LYS A 36 5.97 5.06 -8.53
N ASN A 37 6.42 5.03 -9.79
CA ASN A 37 6.08 6.02 -10.81
C ASN A 37 4.61 5.89 -11.21
N SER A 38 4.16 4.66 -11.49
CA SER A 38 2.76 4.41 -11.82
C SER A 38 1.81 4.80 -10.68
N LEU A 39 2.22 4.61 -9.42
CA LEU A 39 1.41 5.04 -8.27
C LEU A 39 1.27 6.57 -8.21
N LYS A 40 2.34 7.34 -8.50
CA LYS A 40 2.27 8.80 -8.57
C LYS A 40 1.26 9.27 -9.62
N GLU A 41 1.25 8.64 -10.79
CA GLU A 41 0.31 8.94 -11.87
C GLU A 41 -1.14 8.66 -11.46
N VAL A 42 -1.38 7.54 -10.79
CA VAL A 42 -2.72 7.19 -10.26
C VAL A 42 -3.20 8.24 -9.27
N PHE A 43 -2.37 8.67 -8.32
CA PHE A 43 -2.74 9.71 -7.35
C PHE A 43 -3.05 11.05 -8.01
N LYS A 44 -2.24 11.45 -8.99
CA LYS A 44 -2.48 12.68 -9.76
C LYS A 44 -3.77 12.61 -10.56
N LYS A 45 -4.03 11.48 -11.24
CA LYS A 45 -5.17 11.32 -12.14
C LYS A 45 -6.52 11.23 -11.42
N TYR A 46 -6.58 10.48 -10.32
CA TYR A 46 -7.85 10.15 -9.68
C TYR A 46 -8.14 10.95 -8.41
N PHE A 47 -7.12 11.51 -7.77
CA PHE A 47 -7.27 12.25 -6.51
C PHE A 47 -6.80 13.70 -6.60
N ASP A 48 -6.27 14.13 -7.74
CA ASP A 48 -5.68 15.46 -7.96
C ASP A 48 -4.60 15.83 -6.92
N VAL A 49 -3.90 14.81 -6.39
CA VAL A 49 -2.81 14.98 -5.42
C VAL A 49 -1.49 14.66 -6.09
N THR A 50 -0.52 15.58 -5.95
CA THR A 50 0.85 15.37 -6.43
C THR A 50 1.80 15.05 -5.26
N PRO A 51 2.14 13.77 -5.03
CA PRO A 51 3.02 13.39 -3.92
C PRO A 51 4.47 13.81 -4.20
N VAL A 52 5.08 14.51 -3.24
CA VAL A 52 6.50 14.91 -3.29
C VAL A 52 7.42 13.68 -3.39
N ARG A 53 7.16 12.66 -2.57
CA ARG A 53 7.95 11.43 -2.50
C ARG A 53 7.05 10.21 -2.31
N VAL A 54 7.42 9.10 -2.94
CA VAL A 54 6.76 7.80 -2.75
C VAL A 54 7.79 6.77 -2.33
N ASN A 55 7.51 6.11 -1.19
CA ASN A 55 8.29 5.00 -0.68
C ASN A 55 7.45 3.72 -0.77
N SER A 56 8.08 2.58 -1.03
CA SER A 56 7.40 1.30 -1.13
C SER A 56 8.22 0.21 -0.47
N LEU A 57 7.53 -0.78 0.10
CA LEU A 57 8.12 -1.98 0.69
C LEU A 57 7.22 -3.19 0.42
N ASN A 58 7.82 -4.36 0.27
CA ASN A 58 7.08 -5.61 0.11
C ASN A 58 7.04 -6.38 1.43
N GLN A 59 5.87 -6.44 2.06
CA GLN A 59 5.68 -7.20 3.30
C GLN A 59 5.41 -8.68 3.00
N LYS A 60 6.28 -9.57 3.47
CA LYS A 60 6.02 -11.02 3.43
C LYS A 60 4.95 -11.35 4.46
N GLY A 61 3.93 -12.10 4.04
CA GLY A 61 2.89 -12.58 4.95
C GLY A 61 3.44 -13.55 6.00
N LYS A 62 2.85 -13.51 7.19
CA LYS A 62 3.27 -14.33 8.33
C LYS A 62 2.93 -15.81 8.10
N VAL A 63 3.83 -16.70 8.50
CA VAL A 63 3.54 -18.13 8.58
C VAL A 63 2.63 -18.37 9.77
N LYS A 64 1.52 -19.08 9.57
CA LYS A 64 0.51 -19.36 10.58
C LYS A 64 0.08 -20.82 10.49
N ARG A 65 -0.40 -21.40 11.58
CA ARG A 65 -0.97 -22.75 11.59
C ARG A 65 -2.48 -22.67 11.74
N PHE A 66 -3.20 -23.44 10.94
CA PHE A 66 -4.64 -23.60 11.07
C PHE A 66 -4.97 -25.09 11.16
N ARG A 67 -5.57 -25.52 12.28
CA ARG A 67 -5.90 -26.93 12.55
C ARG A 67 -4.73 -27.90 12.30
N GLY A 68 -3.54 -27.55 12.80
CA GLY A 68 -2.32 -28.36 12.66
C GLY A 68 -1.60 -28.25 11.31
N ARG A 69 -2.19 -27.63 10.28
CA ARG A 69 -1.56 -27.44 8.96
C ARG A 69 -0.85 -26.08 8.89
N VAL A 70 0.40 -26.07 8.43
CA VAL A 70 1.17 -24.84 8.21
C VAL A 70 0.66 -24.15 6.94
N GLY A 71 0.29 -22.89 7.07
CA GLY A 71 -0.10 -22.00 5.98
C GLY A 71 0.61 -20.65 6.08
N LYS A 72 0.30 -19.75 5.17
CA LYS A 72 0.87 -18.41 5.13
C LYS A 72 -0.23 -17.39 4.83
N GLN A 73 -0.20 -16.28 5.55
CA GLN A 73 -1.07 -15.14 5.27
C GLN A 73 -0.73 -14.60 3.86
N VAL A 74 -1.74 -14.42 3.02
CA VAL A 74 -1.62 -13.89 1.66
C VAL A 74 -1.78 -12.38 1.60
#